data_AF-A0AAU0NUN7-F1
#
_entry.id   AF-A0AAU0NUN7-F1
#
_cell.length_a   1.000
_cell.length_b   1.000
_cell.length_c   1.000
_cell.angle_alpha   90.00
_cell.angle_beta   90.00
_cell.angle_gamma   90.00
#
_symmetry.space_group_name_H-M   'P 1'
#
loop_
_entity.id
_entity.type
_entity.pdbx_description
1 polymer ?
#
loop_
_entity_poly.entity_id
_entity_poly.type
_entity_poly.pdbx_seq_one_letter_code
_entity_poly.pdbx_strand_id
1 'polypeptide(L)'
;MLANNDMDYIKPTMDFVKSHNSKVTVIGTKEIINDKIYNEVNGMVRIEGGANRFDTNLNVLLKFSSSLNFNKIYIANASSDDGYADALVASVLSGKNKSPLVLLDVNGNPSTSNAIKFISDNINKTSDLTVIGGTGVITNSTVDQINKSILRS
;
A
#
# COMPACT_ATOMS: atom_id res chain seq x y z
N MET A 1 -9.22 9.40 -11.63
CA MET A 1 -7.76 9.34 -11.43
C MET A 1 -7.39 10.31 -10.32
N LEU A 2 -6.59 9.88 -9.34
CA LEU A 2 -6.22 10.70 -8.18
C LEU A 2 -4.98 11.59 -8.40
N ALA A 3 -4.23 11.34 -9.48
CA ALA A 3 -3.13 12.18 -9.95
C ALA A 3 -3.19 12.28 -11.48
N ASN A 4 -2.89 13.45 -12.03
CA ASN A 4 -2.87 13.73 -13.47
C ASN A 4 -1.68 14.66 -13.79
N ASN A 5 -1.18 14.60 -15.02
CA ASN A 5 -0.09 15.42 -15.52
C ASN A 5 -0.54 16.83 -15.98
N ASP A 6 -1.70 17.29 -15.50
CA ASP A 6 -2.27 18.57 -15.86
C ASP A 6 -1.97 19.62 -14.77
N MET A 7 -1.30 20.69 -15.18
CA MET A 7 -0.83 21.77 -14.30
C MET A 7 -1.96 22.51 -13.61
N ASP A 8 -3.11 22.66 -14.26
CA ASP A 8 -4.24 23.40 -13.69
C ASP A 8 -4.91 22.59 -12.58
N TYR A 9 -4.93 21.26 -12.71
CA TYR A 9 -5.46 20.36 -11.68
C TYR A 9 -4.58 20.28 -10.43
N ILE A 10 -3.25 20.40 -10.58
CA ILE A 10 -2.32 20.27 -9.45
C ILE A 10 -1.99 21.60 -8.77
N LYS A 11 -2.40 22.74 -9.35
CA LYS A 11 -2.09 24.07 -8.83
C LYS A 11 -2.46 24.26 -7.34
N PRO A 12 -3.64 23.84 -6.84
CA PRO A 12 -3.94 23.94 -5.42
C PRO A 12 -2.96 23.16 -4.52
N THR A 13 -2.52 21.98 -4.98
CA THR A 13 -1.52 21.17 -4.29
C THR A 13 -0.16 21.87 -4.26
N MET A 14 0.26 22.47 -5.38
CA MET A 14 1.51 23.22 -5.46
C MET A 14 1.51 24.42 -4.52
N ASP A 15 0.42 25.19 -4.51
CA ASP A 15 0.27 26.36 -3.65
C ASP A 15 0.31 25.97 -2.17
N PHE A 16 -0.33 24.85 -1.80
CA PHE A 16 -0.27 24.31 -0.45
C PHE A 16 1.16 23.89 -0.05
N VAL A 17 1.85 23.15 -0.92
CA VAL A 17 3.24 22.71 -0.66
C VAL A 17 4.16 23.90 -0.45
N LYS A 18 4.09 24.91 -1.33
CA LYS A 18 4.94 26.11 -1.28
C LYS A 18 4.65 26.96 -0.04
N SER A 19 3.37 27.16 0.28
CA SER A 19 2.97 27.98 1.44
C SER A 19 3.32 27.36 2.80
N HIS A 20 3.43 26.04 2.89
CA HIS A 20 3.70 25.32 4.14
C HIS A 20 5.09 24.71 4.25
N ASN A 21 5.96 24.93 3.25
CA ASN A 21 7.29 24.31 3.15
C ASN A 21 7.24 22.78 3.37
N SER A 22 6.23 22.15 2.77
CA SER A 22 5.91 20.74 2.99
C SER A 22 6.98 19.81 2.42
N LYS A 23 7.25 18.70 3.10
CA LYS A 23 8.08 17.61 2.55
C LYS A 23 7.22 16.71 1.68
N VAL A 24 7.57 16.60 0.40
CA VAL A 24 6.75 15.88 -0.58
C VAL A 24 7.37 14.53 -0.96
N THR A 25 6.60 13.46 -0.75
CA THR A 25 6.88 12.13 -1.31
C THR A 25 5.89 11.87 -2.43
N VAL A 26 6.40 11.58 -3.63
CA VAL A 26 5.60 11.23 -4.80
C VAL A 26 5.53 9.72 -4.93
N ILE A 27 4.32 9.18 -5.09
CA ILE A 27 4.08 7.74 -5.22
C ILE A 27 3.42 7.48 -6.58
N GLY A 28 4.03 6.63 -7.39
CA GLY A 28 3.50 6.25 -8.70
C GLY A 28 4.53 6.32 -9.83
N THR A 29 4.16 5.73 -10.96
CA THR A 29 5.03 5.67 -12.15
C THR A 29 5.17 7.06 -12.78
N LYS A 30 6.21 7.21 -13.62
CA LYS A 30 6.44 8.42 -14.42
C LYS A 30 5.36 8.68 -15.47
N GLU A 31 4.62 7.65 -15.88
CA GLU A 31 3.50 7.78 -16.79
C GLU A 31 2.33 8.55 -16.15
N ILE A 32 2.06 8.28 -14.87
CA ILE A 32 0.99 8.93 -14.11
C ILE A 32 1.43 10.26 -13.51
N ILE A 33 2.67 10.33 -12.99
CA ILE A 33 3.27 11.55 -12.43
C ILE A 33 4.65 11.75 -13.04
N ASN A 34 4.73 12.56 -14.09
CA ASN A 34 5.97 12.79 -14.82
C ASN A 34 6.98 13.66 -14.03
N ASP A 35 8.19 13.81 -14.59
CA ASP A 35 9.27 14.56 -13.95
C ASP A 35 8.97 16.05 -13.83
N LYS A 36 8.14 16.62 -14.74
CA LYS A 36 7.69 18.01 -14.64
C LYS A 36 6.85 18.23 -13.39
N ILE A 37 5.80 17.42 -13.18
CA ILE A 37 4.94 17.53 -12.00
C ILE A 37 5.73 17.29 -10.73
N TYR A 38 6.60 16.29 -10.71
CA TYR A 38 7.49 16.00 -9.58
C TYR A 38 8.32 17.21 -9.15
N ASN A 39 8.92 17.91 -10.12
CA ASN A 39 9.71 19.10 -9.83
C ASN A 39 8.84 20.27 -9.36
N GLU A 40 7.66 20.46 -9.96
CA GLU A 40 6.73 21.56 -9.62
C GLU A 40 6.16 21.45 -8.20
N VAL A 41 5.95 20.22 -7.71
CA VAL A 41 5.54 19.97 -6.31
C VAL A 41 6.73 19.87 -5.36
N ASN A 42 7.95 20.22 -5.79
CA ASN A 42 9.18 20.10 -4.99
C ASN A 42 9.36 18.68 -4.39
N GLY A 43 9.14 17.66 -5.22
CA GLY A 43 9.27 16.26 -4.84
C GLY A 43 10.66 15.95 -4.29
N MET A 44 10.72 15.43 -3.05
CA MET A 44 11.97 15.08 -2.39
C MET A 44 12.33 13.61 -2.56
N VAL A 45 11.30 12.76 -2.58
CA VAL A 45 11.43 11.31 -2.67
C VAL A 45 10.39 10.82 -3.66
N ARG A 46 10.80 9.97 -4.60
CA ARG A 46 9.88 9.18 -5.41
C ARG A 46 9.87 7.74 -4.94
N ILE A 47 8.68 7.19 -4.76
CA ILE A 47 8.43 5.75 -4.65
C ILE A 47 7.87 5.33 -6.00
N GLU A 48 8.66 4.59 -6.77
CA GLU A 48 8.24 4.11 -8.07
C GLU A 48 7.02 3.19 -7.93
N GLY A 49 5.99 3.49 -8.71
CA GLY A 49 4.85 2.59 -8.85
C GLY A 49 5.28 1.28 -9.50
N GLY A 50 4.58 0.19 -9.15
CA GLY A 50 4.76 -1.10 -9.82
C GLY A 50 3.81 -1.27 -11.00
N ALA A 51 3.75 -2.49 -11.55
CA ALA A 51 2.88 -2.82 -12.69
C ALA A 51 1.39 -2.68 -12.34
N ASN A 52 1.06 -2.81 -11.05
CA ASN A 52 -0.29 -2.66 -10.54
C ASN A 52 -0.28 -2.01 -9.13
N ARG A 53 -1.48 -1.86 -8.56
CA ARG A 53 -1.69 -1.27 -7.23
C ARG A 53 -1.07 -2.11 -6.09
N PHE A 54 -0.96 -3.42 -6.27
CA PHE A 54 -0.42 -4.34 -5.27
C PHE A 54 1.11 -4.19 -5.20
N ASP A 55 1.77 -4.15 -6.36
CA ASP A 55 3.22 -3.91 -6.43
C ASP A 55 3.57 -2.51 -5.89
N THR A 56 2.76 -1.50 -6.23
CA THR A 56 2.93 -0.14 -5.69
C THR A 56 2.77 -0.13 -4.16
N ASN A 57 1.79 -0.86 -3.62
CA ASN A 57 1.61 -1.00 -2.18
C ASN A 57 2.85 -1.63 -1.52
N LEU A 58 3.41 -2.70 -2.08
CA LEU A 58 4.65 -3.32 -1.56
C LEU A 58 5.84 -2.35 -1.60
N ASN A 59 6.02 -1.59 -2.67
CA ASN A 59 7.11 -0.60 -2.75
C ASN A 59 6.98 0.48 -1.66
N VAL A 60 5.76 0.94 -1.38
CA VAL A 60 5.49 1.89 -0.29
C VAL A 60 5.83 1.27 1.07
N LEU A 61 5.36 0.05 1.33
CA LEU A 61 5.63 -0.65 2.59
C LEU A 61 7.12 -0.91 2.80
N LEU A 62 7.86 -1.29 1.75
CA LEU A 62 9.30 -1.47 1.81
C LEU A 62 10.01 -0.15 2.13
N LYS A 63 9.63 0.95 1.48
CA LYS A 63 10.22 2.28 1.72
C LYS A 63 10.06 2.74 3.17
N PHE A 64 8.92 2.44 3.79
CA PHE A 64 8.58 2.85 5.15
C PHE A 64 8.74 1.75 6.19
N SER A 65 9.32 0.60 5.83
CA SER A 65 9.45 -0.58 6.69
C SER A 65 10.05 -0.26 8.06
N SER A 66 11.09 0.57 8.12
CA SER A 66 11.73 0.99 9.38
C SER A 66 10.83 1.82 10.30
N SER A 67 9.74 2.39 9.78
CA SER A 67 8.77 3.22 10.51
C SER A 67 7.47 2.47 10.81
N LEU A 68 7.33 1.23 10.33
CA LEU A 68 6.13 0.42 10.48
C LEU A 68 6.30 -0.60 11.61
N ASN A 69 5.20 -0.83 12.33
CA ASN A 69 5.10 -1.84 13.37
C ASN A 69 4.54 -3.14 12.79
N PHE A 70 5.41 -4.13 12.59
CA PHE A 70 5.05 -5.45 12.07
C PHE A 70 4.50 -6.43 13.13
N ASN A 71 4.33 -6.00 14.39
CA ASN A 71 3.62 -6.80 15.40
C ASN A 71 2.11 -6.89 15.10
N LYS A 72 1.59 -5.99 14.26
CA LYS A 72 0.23 -6.08 13.75
C LYS A 72 0.23 -5.75 12.26
N ILE A 73 -0.42 -6.57 11.46
CA ILE A 73 -0.53 -6.39 10.02
C ILE A 73 -1.99 -6.41 9.62
N TYR A 74 -2.38 -5.42 8.83
CA TYR A 74 -3.70 -5.38 8.22
C TYR A 74 -3.61 -5.89 6.79
N ILE A 75 -4.60 -6.68 6.42
CA ILE A 75 -4.71 -7.27 5.09
C ILE A 75 -6.08 -6.91 4.55
N ALA A 76 -6.13 -6.33 3.35
CA ALA A 76 -7.39 -6.04 2.68
C ALA A 76 -7.34 -6.51 1.22
N ASN A 77 -8.47 -6.97 0.71
CA ASN A 77 -8.58 -7.21 -0.71
C ASN A 77 -8.78 -5.88 -1.45
N ALA A 78 -8.16 -5.70 -2.61
CA ALA A 78 -8.39 -4.53 -3.47
C ALA A 78 -8.54 -4.90 -4.96
N SER A 79 -9.05 -6.11 -5.25
CA SER A 79 -9.20 -6.62 -6.61
C SER A 79 -10.45 -6.10 -7.32
N SER A 80 -11.49 -5.74 -6.57
CA SER A 80 -12.74 -5.15 -7.09
C SER A 80 -13.00 -3.77 -6.50
N ASP A 81 -14.00 -3.07 -7.04
CA ASP A 81 -14.45 -1.77 -6.51
C ASP A 81 -14.99 -1.88 -5.07
N ASP A 82 -15.57 -3.02 -4.69
CA ASP A 82 -15.95 -3.29 -3.30
C ASP A 82 -14.73 -3.52 -2.40
N GLY A 83 -13.67 -4.19 -2.91
CA GLY A 83 -12.41 -4.35 -2.17
C GLY A 83 -11.73 -3.00 -1.88
N TYR A 84 -11.93 -1.98 -2.72
CA TYR A 84 -11.44 -0.64 -2.41
C TYR A 84 -12.05 -0.04 -1.13
N ALA A 85 -13.32 -0.34 -0.83
CA ALA A 85 -13.97 0.14 0.39
C ALA A 85 -13.33 -0.52 1.63
N ASP A 86 -13.07 -1.82 1.58
CA ASP A 86 -12.40 -2.55 2.66
C ASP A 86 -10.99 -2.01 2.91
N ALA A 87 -10.20 -1.81 1.84
CA ALA A 87 -8.87 -1.23 1.93
C ALA A 87 -8.88 0.21 2.49
N LEU A 88 -9.89 1.01 2.12
CA LEU A 88 -10.05 2.37 2.63
C LEU A 88 -10.31 2.38 4.14
N VAL A 89 -11.24 1.55 4.62
CA VAL A 89 -11.53 1.44 6.06
C VAL A 89 -10.33 0.87 6.81
N ALA A 90 -9.66 -0.13 6.25
CA ALA A 90 -8.45 -0.72 6.81
C ALA A 90 -7.31 0.29 6.97
N SER A 91 -7.18 1.25 6.03
CA SER A 91 -6.11 2.25 6.05
C SER A 91 -6.15 3.15 7.29
N VAL A 92 -7.34 3.42 7.82
CA VAL A 92 -7.53 4.23 9.03
C VAL A 92 -7.01 3.46 10.25
N LEU A 93 -7.35 2.17 10.35
CA LEU A 93 -6.91 1.30 11.44
C LEU A 93 -5.39 1.05 11.37
N SER A 94 -4.86 0.80 10.17
CA SER A 94 -3.43 0.57 9.97
C SER A 94 -2.62 1.83 10.29
N GLY A 95 -3.07 2.99 9.83
CA GLY A 95 -2.45 4.28 10.14
C GLY A 95 -2.44 4.59 11.64
N LYS A 96 -3.55 4.34 12.34
CA LYS A 96 -3.65 4.53 13.80
C LYS A 96 -2.63 3.68 14.57
N ASN A 97 -2.40 2.45 14.11
CA ASN A 97 -1.49 1.50 14.76
C ASN A 97 -0.06 1.55 14.22
N LYS A 98 0.21 2.44 13.24
CA LYS A 98 1.48 2.48 12.48
C LYS A 98 1.85 1.12 11.88
N SER A 99 0.84 0.35 11.52
CA SER A 99 0.96 -1.01 11.01
C SER A 99 0.89 -1.02 9.49
N PRO A 100 1.57 -1.96 8.81
CA PRO A 100 1.41 -2.15 7.38
C PRO A 100 -0.03 -2.55 7.04
N LEU A 101 -0.55 -1.97 5.95
CA LEU A 101 -1.72 -2.46 5.24
C LEU A 101 -1.26 -3.09 3.93
N VAL A 102 -1.35 -4.41 3.84
CA VAL A 102 -0.98 -5.19 2.67
C VAL A 102 -2.22 -5.45 1.83
N LEU A 103 -2.16 -5.09 0.54
CA LEU A 103 -3.24 -5.33 -0.40
C LEU A 103 -3.11 -6.71 -1.05
N LEU A 104 -4.21 -7.45 -1.09
CA LEU A 104 -4.33 -8.73 -1.79
C LEU A 104 -5.20 -8.60 -3.03
N ASP A 105 -4.81 -9.34 -4.06
CA ASP A 105 -5.65 -9.58 -5.24
C ASP A 105 -6.46 -10.87 -5.04
N VAL A 106 -7.17 -11.33 -6.08
CA VAL A 106 -7.84 -12.63 -6.10
C VAL A 106 -6.85 -13.79 -5.90
N ASN A 107 -7.37 -14.92 -5.42
CA ASN A 107 -6.57 -16.12 -5.21
C ASN A 107 -5.94 -16.62 -6.54
N GLY A 108 -4.69 -17.09 -6.48
CA GLY A 108 -3.93 -17.54 -7.64
C GLY A 108 -3.25 -16.43 -8.46
N ASN A 109 -3.48 -15.15 -8.15
CA ASN A 109 -2.77 -14.05 -8.78
C ASN A 109 -1.34 -13.92 -8.22
N PRO A 110 -0.32 -13.66 -9.06
CA PRO A 110 1.06 -13.42 -8.59
C PRO A 110 1.19 -12.33 -7.52
N SER A 111 0.35 -11.29 -7.59
CA SER A 111 0.32 -10.18 -6.62
C SER A 111 -0.01 -10.68 -5.20
N THR A 112 -0.94 -11.63 -5.09
CA THR A 112 -1.31 -12.27 -3.82
C THR A 112 -0.13 -13.08 -3.27
N SER A 113 0.57 -13.83 -4.11
CA SER A 113 1.77 -14.57 -3.71
C SER A 113 2.89 -13.64 -3.22
N ASN A 114 3.11 -12.51 -3.91
CA ASN A 114 4.10 -11.51 -3.50
C ASN A 114 3.75 -10.87 -2.16
N ALA A 115 2.48 -10.56 -1.94
CA ALA A 115 1.99 -10.04 -0.67
C ALA A 115 2.15 -11.04 0.48
N ILE A 116 1.82 -12.32 0.26
CA ILE A 116 2.05 -13.37 1.26
C ILE A 116 3.53 -13.51 1.58
N LYS A 117 4.40 -13.46 0.56
CA LYS A 117 5.85 -13.48 0.76
C LYS A 117 6.31 -12.29 1.59
N PHE A 118 5.87 -11.08 1.25
CA PHE A 118 6.18 -9.87 2.01
C PHE A 118 5.77 -10.00 3.48
N ILE A 119 4.55 -10.48 3.74
CA ILE A 119 4.06 -10.74 5.10
C ILE A 119 5.00 -11.73 5.81
N SER A 120 5.28 -12.87 5.16
CA SER A 120 6.13 -13.94 5.71
C SER A 120 7.53 -13.46 6.08
N ASP A 121 8.14 -12.60 5.25
CA ASP A 121 9.49 -12.10 5.45
C ASP A 121 9.59 -11.06 6.59
N ASN A 122 8.47 -10.47 7.02
CA ASN A 122 8.46 -9.36 7.98
C ASN A 122 7.72 -9.65 9.30
N ILE A 123 7.05 -10.80 9.42
CA ILE A 123 6.35 -11.19 10.65
C ILE A 123 7.20 -12.10 11.54
N ASN A 124 6.78 -12.23 12.79
CA ASN A 124 7.24 -13.24 13.73
C ASN A 124 6.05 -13.97 14.35
N LYS A 125 6.30 -14.99 15.19
CA LYS A 125 5.25 -15.81 15.84
C LYS A 125 4.23 -15.03 16.66
N THR A 126 4.54 -13.80 17.07
CA THR A 126 3.67 -12.95 17.88
C THR A 126 2.94 -11.88 17.08
N SER A 127 3.18 -11.80 15.77
CA SER A 127 2.50 -10.85 14.89
C SER A 127 1.01 -11.19 14.75
N ASP A 128 0.16 -10.20 15.00
CA ASP A 128 -1.29 -10.27 14.82
C ASP A 128 -1.67 -9.90 13.38
N LEU A 129 -2.41 -10.76 12.70
CA LEU A 129 -2.85 -10.57 11.32
C LEU A 129 -4.36 -10.33 11.30
N THR A 130 -4.75 -9.12 10.95
CA THR A 130 -6.15 -8.71 10.85
C THR A 130 -6.55 -8.61 9.38
N VAL A 131 -7.41 -9.53 8.95
CA VAL A 131 -7.99 -9.53 7.61
C VAL A 131 -9.26 -8.70 7.62
N ILE A 132 -9.35 -7.74 6.70
CA ILE A 132 -10.49 -6.84 6.51
C ILE A 132 -11.05 -7.08 5.11
N GLY A 133 -12.23 -7.67 5.06
CA GLY A 133 -13.00 -7.89 3.85
C GLY A 133 -13.76 -9.21 3.85
N GLY A 134 -14.64 -9.38 2.87
CA GLY A 134 -15.48 -10.57 2.76
C GLY A 134 -14.69 -11.86 2.50
N THR A 135 -15.09 -12.95 3.15
CA THR A 135 -14.52 -14.31 2.96
C THR A 135 -14.64 -14.84 1.53
N GLY A 136 -15.48 -14.22 0.70
CA GLY A 136 -15.61 -14.53 -0.73
C GLY A 136 -14.38 -14.18 -1.55
N VAL A 137 -13.51 -13.29 -1.06
CA VAL A 137 -12.32 -12.83 -1.79
C VAL A 137 -11.02 -13.26 -1.13
N ILE A 138 -11.01 -13.39 0.20
CA ILE A 138 -9.88 -13.94 0.95
C ILE A 138 -10.25 -15.36 1.39
N THR A 139 -9.84 -16.33 0.57
CA THR A 139 -10.18 -17.74 0.78
C THR A 139 -9.47 -18.32 2.01
N ASN A 140 -10.05 -19.38 2.61
CA ASN A 140 -9.40 -20.13 3.68
C ASN A 140 -7.99 -20.62 3.29
N SER A 141 -7.75 -20.94 2.02
CA SER A 141 -6.43 -21.31 1.52
C SER A 141 -5.40 -20.18 1.67
N THR A 142 -5.79 -18.94 1.38
CA THR A 142 -4.94 -17.75 1.55
C THR A 142 -4.64 -17.51 3.02
N VAL A 143 -5.65 -17.64 3.89
CA VAL A 143 -5.49 -17.54 5.35
C VAL A 143 -4.58 -18.65 5.89
N ASP A 144 -4.73 -19.88 5.40
CA ASP A 144 -3.91 -21.02 5.78
C ASP A 144 -2.45 -20.86 5.33
N GLN A 145 -2.21 -20.28 4.15
CA GLN A 145 -0.86 -19.95 3.68
C GLN A 145 -0.20 -18.92 4.58
N ILE A 146 -0.94 -17.86 4.94
CA ILE A 146 -0.46 -16.83 5.88
C ILE A 146 -0.16 -17.45 7.25
N ASN A 147 -1.08 -18.27 7.78
CA ASN A 147 -0.89 -18.95 9.07
C ASN A 147 0.31 -19.89 9.07
N LYS A 148 0.53 -20.65 7.99
CA LYS A 148 1.72 -21.50 7.84
C LYS A 148 3.01 -20.71 7.83
N SER A 149 3.00 -19.49 7.29
CA SER A 149 4.18 -18.60 7.32
C SER A 149 4.52 -18.15 8.74
N ILE A 150 3.52 -17.82 9.58
CA ILE A 150 3.73 -17.47 10.99
C ILE A 150 4.34 -18.62 11.78
N LEU A 151 3.88 -19.85 11.53
CA LEU A 151 4.37 -21.05 12.25
C LEU A 151 5.82 -21.42 11.91
N ARG A 152 6.37 -20.90 10.80
CA ARG A 152 7.71 -21.21 10.30
C ARG A 152 8.77 -20.17 10.65
N SER A 153 8.39 -18.92 10.92
CA SER A 153 9.25 -17.85 11.48
C SER A 153 9.49 -18.07 12.96
#